data_AF-A0A811UBV3-F1
#
_entry.id   AF-A0A811UBV3-F1
#
_cell.length_a   1.000
_cell.length_b   1.000
_cell.length_c   1.000
_cell.angle_alpha   90.00
_cell.angle_beta   90.00
_cell.angle_gamma   90.00
#
_symmetry.space_group_name_H-M   'P 1'
#
loop_
_entity.id
_entity.type
_entity.pdbx_description
1 polymer ?
#
loop_
_entity_poly.entity_id
_entity_poly.type
_entity_poly.pdbx_seq_one_letter_code
_entity_poly.pdbx_strand_id
1 'polypeptide(L)'
;MNECLEQAERGIKYFVLSSLVAVIFWLFQPVVYEERTLPLPCWYPFDYKAPFIYPLAYFLQVIAQLQLALTFVTNSIYFTVLCFLLCGQFDVLNCSLKNILATTYILMGASRKDLIELREHQCNADDEINQYFVAEELHINLDCIPHVLTPATTAGTMNFRDAFHCALGQCVDHHIFILNALRKTEKLFSMVWFFKTLEVTFAICTIAFDVVKSTDDKSFLQVLSLGQYMILVLWEMFMICYGGEIVYINSQRCDLALLRSPWYLHSREMRAEILFFLLHAQRAFALTGGKFYPLKLEKFQAILTTSFSFYTLLQNMDQRN
;
A
#
# COMPACT_ATOMS: atom_id res chain seq x y z
N MET A 1 -16.39 0.60 -4.41
CA MET A 1 -15.05 0.49 -4.99
C MET A 1 -14.63 1.83 -5.54
N ASN A 2 -15.48 2.48 -6.33
CA ASN A 2 -15.16 3.78 -6.92
C ASN A 2 -14.82 4.84 -5.86
N GLU A 3 -15.55 4.95 -4.75
CA GLU A 3 -15.26 5.98 -3.74
C GLU A 3 -13.95 5.75 -2.95
N CYS A 4 -13.67 4.52 -2.50
CA CYS A 4 -12.42 4.20 -1.79
C CYS A 4 -11.20 4.26 -2.73
N LEU A 5 -11.35 3.77 -3.96
CA LEU A 5 -10.33 3.89 -4.99
C LEU A 5 -10.10 5.35 -5.37
N GLU A 6 -11.16 6.15 -5.45
CA GLU A 6 -11.07 7.59 -5.71
C GLU A 6 -10.40 8.33 -4.55
N GLN A 7 -10.68 7.96 -3.29
CA GLN A 7 -9.99 8.53 -2.12
C GLN A 7 -8.49 8.17 -2.12
N ALA A 8 -8.14 6.92 -2.41
CA ALA A 8 -6.75 6.50 -2.54
C ALA A 8 -6.04 7.20 -3.72
N GLU A 9 -6.72 7.30 -4.87
CA GLU A 9 -6.23 8.00 -6.05
C GLU A 9 -6.04 9.49 -5.77
N ARG A 10 -6.96 10.11 -5.02
CA ARG A 10 -6.88 11.51 -4.59
C ARG A 10 -5.71 11.71 -3.63
N GLY A 11 -5.49 10.80 -2.69
CA GLY A 11 -4.33 10.80 -1.80
C GLY A 11 -3.00 10.69 -2.56
N ILE A 12 -2.92 9.79 -3.54
CA ILE A 12 -1.75 9.65 -4.42
C ILE A 12 -1.54 10.92 -5.25
N LYS A 13 -2.61 11.49 -5.84
CA LYS A 13 -2.54 12.76 -6.60
C LYS A 13 -2.04 13.91 -5.74
N TYR A 14 -2.52 14.03 -4.50
CA TYR A 14 -2.04 15.06 -3.58
C TYR A 14 -0.57 14.87 -3.21
N PHE A 15 -0.11 13.62 -3.02
CA PHE A 15 1.29 13.34 -2.77
C PHE A 15 2.20 13.67 -3.98
N VAL A 16 1.76 13.36 -5.20
CA VAL A 16 2.48 13.76 -6.42
C VAL A 16 2.53 15.28 -6.54
N LEU A 17 1.42 15.97 -6.32
CA LEU A 17 1.38 17.42 -6.42
C LEU A 17 2.27 18.08 -5.36
N SER A 18 2.21 17.61 -4.11
CA SER A 18 3.02 18.16 -3.02
C SER A 18 4.51 17.92 -3.23
N SER A 19 4.90 16.75 -3.75
CA SER A 19 6.29 16.46 -4.11
C SER A 19 6.79 17.32 -5.27
N LEU A 20 5.99 17.54 -6.32
CA LEU A 20 6.35 18.44 -7.42
C LEU A 20 6.54 19.89 -6.94
N VAL A 21 5.63 20.39 -6.11
CA VAL A 21 5.75 21.73 -5.51
C VAL A 21 7.02 21.83 -4.66
N ALA A 22 7.34 20.80 -3.88
CA ALA A 22 8.56 20.77 -3.06
C ALA A 22 9.83 20.81 -3.89
N VAL A 23 9.89 20.04 -4.99
CA VAL A 23 11.03 20.05 -5.90
C VAL A 23 11.19 21.42 -6.54
N ILE A 24 10.12 22.02 -7.05
CA ILE A 24 10.17 23.36 -7.66
C ILE A 24 10.66 24.40 -6.64
N PHE A 25 10.14 24.35 -5.41
CA PHE A 25 10.55 25.27 -4.35
C PHE A 25 12.04 25.14 -4.02
N TRP A 26 12.53 23.90 -3.88
CA TRP A 26 13.95 23.62 -3.63
C TRP A 26 14.87 24.08 -4.77
N LEU A 27 14.44 23.93 -6.02
CA LEU A 27 15.20 24.38 -7.20
C LEU A 27 15.24 25.91 -7.31
N PHE A 28 14.21 26.60 -6.83
CA PHE A 28 14.11 28.06 -6.91
C PHE A 28 14.90 28.75 -5.80
N GLN A 29 15.02 28.12 -4.63
CA GLN A 29 15.74 28.65 -3.47
C GLN A 29 17.16 29.21 -3.78
N PRO A 30 18.08 28.48 -4.45
CA PRO A 30 19.42 29.00 -4.77
C PRO A 30 19.43 30.15 -5.79
N VAL A 31 18.38 30.33 -6.59
CA VAL A 31 18.26 31.47 -7.52
C VAL A 31 17.91 32.77 -6.76
N VAL A 32 17.20 32.65 -5.64
CA VAL A 32 16.79 33.78 -4.80
C VAL A 32 17.96 34.31 -3.96
N TYR A 33 18.94 33.47 -3.64
CA TYR A 33 20.16 33.93 -2.99
C TYR A 33 21.07 34.63 -3.99
N GLU A 34 21.46 35.88 -3.69
CA GLU A 34 22.26 36.73 -4.59
C GLU A 34 23.69 36.20 -4.84
N GLU A 35 24.15 35.24 -4.03
CA GLU A 35 25.43 34.58 -4.22
C GLU A 35 25.30 33.43 -5.23
N ARG A 36 26.22 33.34 -6.20
CA ARG A 36 26.36 32.24 -7.18
C ARG A 36 26.62 30.90 -6.48
N THR A 37 25.58 30.36 -5.87
CA THR A 37 25.58 29.14 -5.06
C THR A 37 24.87 28.05 -5.85
N LEU A 38 25.50 26.87 -5.87
CA LEU A 38 24.93 25.71 -6.53
C LEU A 38 23.84 25.07 -5.64
N PRO A 39 22.78 24.49 -6.22
CA PRO A 39 21.71 23.81 -5.48
C PRO A 39 22.21 22.74 -4.50
N LEU A 40 23.30 22.05 -4.84
CA LEU A 40 24.00 21.12 -3.96
C LEU A 40 25.42 21.64 -3.69
N PRO A 41 25.78 21.84 -2.40
CA PRO A 41 27.14 22.17 -2.03
C PRO A 41 28.01 20.92 -2.18
N CYS A 42 28.69 20.79 -3.32
CA CYS A 42 29.64 19.73 -3.60
C CYS A 42 31.00 20.32 -3.98
N TRP A 43 32.07 19.62 -3.62
CA TRP A 43 33.41 19.97 -4.07
C TRP A 43 33.60 19.58 -5.54
N TYR A 44 34.10 20.53 -6.34
CA TYR A 44 34.44 20.31 -7.75
C TYR A 44 35.95 20.54 -7.95
N PRO A 45 36.61 19.73 -8.80
CA PRO A 45 38.03 19.91 -9.12
C PRO A 45 38.31 21.12 -10.04
N PHE A 46 37.29 21.91 -10.39
CA PHE A 46 37.38 23.09 -11.25
C PHE A 46 36.60 24.26 -10.63
N ASP A 47 36.93 25.49 -11.04
CA ASP A 47 36.22 26.69 -10.57
C ASP A 47 34.83 26.79 -11.21
N TYR A 48 33.81 26.35 -10.47
CA TYR A 48 32.42 26.38 -10.90
C TYR A 48 31.83 27.81 -10.92
N LYS A 49 32.51 28.83 -10.38
CA LYS A 49 32.03 30.23 -10.43
C LYS A 49 32.36 30.92 -11.75
N ALA A 50 33.16 30.29 -12.62
CA ALA A 50 33.48 30.78 -13.94
C ALA A 50 32.21 31.00 -14.80
N PRO A 51 32.14 32.05 -15.62
CA PRO A 51 30.89 32.53 -16.24
C PRO A 51 30.20 31.52 -17.17
N PHE A 52 30.95 30.62 -17.81
CA PHE A 52 30.39 29.56 -18.66
C PHE A 52 30.14 28.25 -17.92
N ILE A 53 30.95 27.95 -16.90
CA ILE A 53 30.88 26.69 -16.15
C ILE A 53 29.70 26.73 -15.16
N TYR A 54 29.45 27.90 -14.55
CA TYR A 54 28.38 28.05 -13.55
C TYR A 54 27.00 27.66 -14.09
N PRO A 55 26.50 28.20 -15.22
CA PRO A 55 25.16 27.84 -15.72
C PRO A 55 25.07 26.37 -16.14
N LEU A 56 26.16 25.80 -16.69
CA LEU A 56 26.22 24.40 -17.08
C LEU A 56 26.14 23.47 -15.86
N ALA A 57 26.96 23.73 -14.84
CA ALA A 57 26.97 22.95 -13.60
C ALA A 57 25.62 23.06 -12.88
N TYR A 58 25.05 24.27 -12.82
CA TYR A 58 23.73 24.51 -12.26
C TYR A 58 22.66 23.68 -13.00
N PHE A 59 22.62 23.75 -14.33
CA PHE A 59 21.66 23.01 -15.15
C PHE A 59 21.78 21.49 -14.96
N LEU A 60 23.01 20.96 -14.92
CA LEU A 60 23.24 19.53 -14.67
C LEU A 60 22.78 19.11 -13.27
N GLN A 61 23.03 19.92 -12.23
CA GLN A 61 22.54 19.64 -10.88
C GLN A 61 21.00 19.65 -10.81
N VAL A 62 20.34 20.61 -11.46
CA VAL A 62 18.88 20.68 -11.55
C VAL A 62 18.30 19.40 -12.18
N ILE A 63 18.88 18.94 -13.30
CA ILE A 63 18.44 17.69 -13.95
C ILE A 63 18.64 16.49 -13.02
N ALA A 64 19.81 16.38 -12.39
CA ALA A 64 20.11 15.27 -11.49
C ALA A 64 19.14 15.22 -10.29
N GLN A 65 18.85 16.36 -9.68
CA GLN A 65 17.89 16.47 -8.58
C GLN A 65 16.46 16.14 -9.02
N LEU A 66 16.03 16.62 -10.19
CA LEU A 66 14.71 16.30 -10.72
C LEU A 66 14.56 14.80 -10.99
N GLN A 67 15.58 14.16 -11.57
CA GLN A 67 15.59 12.73 -11.83
C GLN A 67 15.56 11.91 -10.52
N LEU A 68 16.36 12.31 -9.54
CA LEU A 68 16.39 11.65 -8.23
C LEU A 68 15.04 11.75 -7.52
N ALA A 69 14.46 12.95 -7.47
CA ALA A 69 13.15 13.18 -6.85
C ALA A 69 12.05 12.36 -7.54
N LEU A 70 12.03 12.35 -8.87
CA LEU A 70 11.06 11.57 -9.64
C LEU A 70 11.20 10.07 -9.38
N THR A 71 12.44 9.58 -9.24
CA THR A 71 12.71 8.16 -8.94
C THR A 71 12.15 7.76 -7.57
N PHE A 72 12.38 8.58 -6.53
CA PHE A 72 11.84 8.31 -5.20
C PHE A 72 10.31 8.32 -5.18
N VAL A 73 9.70 9.35 -5.76
CA VAL A 73 8.23 9.48 -5.83
C VAL A 73 7.62 8.31 -6.58
N THR A 74 8.20 7.93 -7.73
CA THR A 74 7.69 6.81 -8.54
C THR A 74 7.80 5.48 -7.79
N ASN A 75 8.91 5.25 -7.08
CA ASN A 75 9.11 4.02 -6.30
C ASN A 75 8.06 3.87 -5.20
N SER A 76 7.80 4.94 -4.46
CA SER A 76 6.81 4.96 -3.39
C SER A 76 5.38 4.80 -3.91
N ILE A 77 5.02 5.50 -5.01
CA ILE A 77 3.71 5.34 -5.65
C ILE A 77 3.52 3.93 -6.19
N TYR A 78 4.53 3.39 -6.88
CA TYR A 78 4.48 2.05 -7.43
C TYR A 78 4.22 1.01 -6.33
N PHE A 79 4.91 1.13 -5.20
CA PHE A 79 4.66 0.27 -4.05
C PHE A 79 3.22 0.42 -3.51
N THR A 80 2.78 1.65 -3.23
CA THR A 80 1.44 1.91 -2.69
C THR A 80 0.35 1.38 -3.63
N VAL A 81 0.45 1.65 -4.93
CA VAL A 81 -0.50 1.15 -5.95
C VAL A 81 -0.52 -0.37 -5.94
N LEU A 82 0.65 -1.02 -5.86
CA LEU A 82 0.73 -2.47 -5.82
C LEU A 82 0.07 -3.04 -4.56
N CYS A 83 0.25 -2.42 -3.39
CA CYS A 83 -0.49 -2.78 -2.17
C CYS A 83 -2.00 -2.67 -2.38
N PHE A 84 -2.51 -1.56 -2.93
CA PHE A 84 -3.93 -1.40 -3.21
C PHE A 84 -4.47 -2.44 -4.19
N LEU A 85 -3.73 -2.75 -5.26
CA LEU A 85 -4.11 -3.79 -6.22
C LEU A 85 -4.20 -5.17 -5.55
N LEU A 86 -3.23 -5.52 -4.71
CA LEU A 86 -3.25 -6.78 -3.96
C LEU A 86 -4.39 -6.84 -2.93
N CYS A 87 -4.73 -5.71 -2.31
CA CYS A 87 -5.89 -5.63 -1.43
C CYS A 87 -7.20 -5.80 -2.20
N GLY A 88 -7.32 -5.21 -3.39
CA GLY A 88 -8.44 -5.48 -4.29
C GLY A 88 -8.55 -6.96 -4.68
N GLN A 89 -7.42 -7.65 -4.91
CA GLN A 89 -7.42 -9.10 -5.15
C GLN A 89 -7.88 -9.90 -3.93
N PHE A 90 -7.52 -9.48 -2.71
CA PHE A 90 -8.07 -10.06 -1.48
C PHE A 90 -9.57 -9.83 -1.34
N ASP A 91 -10.06 -8.63 -1.67
CA ASP A 91 -11.51 -8.34 -1.64
C ASP A 91 -12.27 -9.23 -2.63
N VAL A 92 -11.74 -9.44 -3.84
CA VAL A 92 -12.32 -10.37 -4.82
C VAL A 92 -12.33 -11.79 -4.27
N LEU A 93 -11.22 -12.27 -3.70
CA LEU A 93 -11.14 -13.58 -3.07
C LEU A 93 -12.16 -13.72 -1.93
N ASN A 94 -12.29 -12.72 -1.06
CA ASN A 94 -13.25 -12.72 0.05
C ASN A 94 -14.69 -12.80 -0.46
N CYS A 95 -15.00 -12.09 -1.54
CA CYS A 95 -16.30 -12.17 -2.20
C CYS A 95 -16.55 -13.56 -2.81
N SER A 96 -15.56 -14.15 -3.47
CA SER A 96 -15.65 -15.53 -4.01
C SER A 96 -15.84 -16.57 -2.91
N LEU A 97 -15.13 -16.44 -1.78
CA LEU A 97 -15.27 -17.33 -0.62
C LEU A 97 -16.66 -17.19 0.04
N LYS A 98 -17.16 -15.97 0.18
CA LYS A 98 -18.52 -15.68 0.68
C LYS A 98 -19.58 -16.31 -0.23
N ASN A 99 -19.42 -16.17 -1.54
CA ASN A 99 -20.36 -16.62 -2.57
C ASN A 99 -20.03 -18.00 -3.15
N ILE A 100 -19.26 -18.81 -2.41
CA ILE A 100 -18.82 -20.13 -2.86
C ILE A 100 -19.98 -21.08 -3.16
N LEU A 101 -21.07 -20.98 -2.39
CA LEU A 101 -22.29 -21.73 -2.64
C LEU A 101 -22.95 -21.33 -3.95
N ALA A 102 -23.16 -20.03 -4.17
CA ALA A 102 -23.73 -19.54 -5.43
C ALA A 102 -22.92 -20.03 -6.65
N THR A 103 -21.59 -20.00 -6.54
CA THR A 103 -20.67 -20.54 -7.57
C THR A 103 -20.86 -22.05 -7.77
N THR A 104 -21.00 -22.80 -6.68
CA THR A 104 -21.27 -24.25 -6.70
C THR A 104 -22.59 -24.57 -7.40
N TYR A 105 -23.67 -23.85 -7.07
CA TYR A 105 -24.98 -24.02 -7.70
C TYR A 105 -24.96 -23.67 -9.20
N ILE A 106 -24.22 -22.62 -9.59
CA ILE A 106 -24.00 -22.29 -11.00
C ILE A 106 -23.31 -23.44 -11.73
N LEU A 107 -22.25 -24.02 -11.17
CA LEU A 107 -21.54 -25.17 -11.76
C LEU A 107 -22.41 -26.43 -11.88
N MET A 108 -23.41 -26.58 -11.01
CA MET A 108 -24.39 -27.67 -11.08
C MET A 108 -25.49 -27.43 -12.13
N GLY A 109 -25.58 -26.24 -12.72
CA GLY A 109 -26.66 -25.85 -13.63
C GLY A 109 -27.96 -25.50 -12.92
N ALA A 110 -27.90 -24.91 -11.71
CA ALA A 110 -29.06 -24.53 -10.93
C ALA A 110 -29.98 -23.55 -11.66
N SER A 111 -31.27 -23.60 -11.33
CA SER A 111 -32.27 -22.74 -11.97
C SER A 111 -32.20 -21.31 -11.42
N ARG A 112 -32.74 -20.35 -12.18
CA ARG A 112 -32.84 -18.94 -11.77
C ARG A 112 -33.48 -18.76 -10.40
N LYS A 113 -34.50 -19.57 -10.07
CA LYS A 113 -35.26 -19.45 -8.82
C LYS A 113 -34.39 -19.83 -7.61
N ASP A 114 -33.62 -20.90 -7.74
CA ASP A 114 -32.75 -21.41 -6.68
C ASP A 114 -31.65 -20.39 -6.32
N LEU A 115 -31.10 -19.70 -7.33
CA LEU A 115 -30.09 -18.65 -7.11
C LEU A 115 -30.66 -17.39 -6.45
N ILE A 116 -31.92 -17.04 -6.71
CA ILE A 116 -32.60 -15.90 -6.05
C ILE A 116 -32.84 -16.23 -4.57
N GLU A 117 -33.34 -17.43 -4.28
CA GLU A 117 -33.59 -17.88 -2.91
C GLU A 117 -32.31 -17.97 -2.07
N LEU A 118 -31.21 -18.47 -2.66
CA LEU A 118 -29.88 -18.45 -2.03
C LEU A 118 -29.39 -17.03 -1.74
N ARG A 119 -29.57 -16.10 -2.69
CA ARG A 119 -29.19 -14.69 -2.51
C ARG A 119 -29.94 -14.06 -1.34
N GLU A 120 -31.25 -14.28 -1.23
CA GLU A 120 -32.07 -13.74 -0.14
C GLU A 120 -31.61 -14.30 1.23
N HIS A 121 -31.25 -15.58 1.28
CA HIS A 121 -30.68 -16.19 2.48
C HIS A 121 -29.32 -15.63 2.89
N GLN A 122 -28.43 -15.34 1.92
CA GLN A 122 -27.11 -14.79 2.18
C GLN A 122 -27.17 -13.30 2.56
N CYS A 123 -28.05 -12.52 1.91
CA CYS A 123 -28.19 -11.08 2.13
C CYS A 123 -28.61 -10.73 3.58
N ASN A 124 -29.34 -11.62 4.26
CA ASN A 124 -29.73 -11.43 5.67
C ASN A 124 -28.60 -11.67 6.68
N ALA A 125 -27.47 -12.26 6.25
CA ALA A 125 -26.31 -12.54 7.11
C ALA A 125 -25.17 -11.51 6.96
N ASP A 126 -25.37 -10.45 6.17
CA ASP A 126 -24.32 -9.64 5.57
C ASP A 126 -23.98 -8.29 6.23
N ASP A 127 -24.58 -7.96 7.38
CA ASP A 127 -24.30 -6.68 8.04
C ASP A 127 -22.93 -6.68 8.75
N GLU A 128 -21.86 -6.31 8.03
CA GLU A 128 -20.62 -5.83 8.63
C GLU A 128 -20.12 -4.54 7.99
N ILE A 129 -19.90 -3.54 8.84
CA ILE A 129 -19.31 -2.25 8.46
C ILE A 129 -17.91 -2.49 7.86
N ASN A 130 -17.67 -1.96 6.65
CA ASN A 130 -16.41 -2.08 5.90
C ASN A 130 -16.04 -3.51 5.48
N GLN A 131 -17.00 -4.40 5.15
CA GLN A 131 -16.76 -5.80 4.73
C GLN A 131 -15.66 -5.99 3.67
N TYR A 132 -15.51 -5.02 2.77
CA TYR A 132 -14.41 -4.93 1.82
C TYR A 132 -13.63 -3.64 2.08
N PHE A 133 -12.30 -3.68 1.98
CA PHE A 133 -11.48 -2.52 2.34
C PHE A 133 -11.31 -1.54 1.17
N VAL A 134 -11.27 -2.06 -0.06
CA VAL A 134 -11.05 -1.28 -1.30
C VAL A 134 -12.24 -1.41 -2.25
N ALA A 135 -12.89 -2.58 -2.27
CA ALA A 135 -14.01 -2.87 -3.16
C ALA A 135 -15.39 -2.53 -2.55
N GLU A 136 -16.41 -2.49 -3.39
CA GLU A 136 -17.82 -2.50 -2.97
C GLU A 136 -18.47 -3.64 -3.71
N GLU A 137 -19.39 -4.33 -3.04
CA GLU A 137 -20.07 -5.47 -3.62
C GLU A 137 -21.07 -4.98 -4.67
N LEU A 138 -20.81 -5.31 -5.94
CA LEU A 138 -21.76 -5.02 -7.00
C LEU A 138 -22.78 -6.15 -7.07
N HIS A 139 -24.04 -5.85 -6.73
CA HIS A 139 -25.13 -6.79 -6.93
C HIS A 139 -25.47 -6.90 -8.42
N ILE A 140 -24.86 -7.88 -9.09
CA ILE A 140 -25.18 -8.17 -10.49
C ILE A 140 -26.65 -8.61 -10.58
N ASN A 141 -27.39 -7.97 -11.50
CA ASN A 141 -28.72 -8.42 -11.87
C ASN A 141 -28.60 -9.77 -12.60
N LEU A 142 -29.24 -10.81 -12.05
CA LEU A 142 -29.25 -12.14 -12.65
C LEU A 142 -29.79 -12.13 -14.09
N ASP A 143 -30.60 -11.15 -14.46
CA ASP A 143 -31.16 -10.99 -15.81
C ASP A 143 -30.08 -10.69 -16.87
N CYS A 144 -28.90 -10.22 -16.45
CA CYS A 144 -27.77 -9.94 -17.33
C CYS A 144 -26.92 -11.18 -17.65
N ILE A 145 -27.24 -12.36 -17.09
CA ILE A 145 -26.46 -13.59 -17.26
C ILE A 145 -27.25 -14.69 -18.02
N PRO A 146 -27.77 -14.41 -19.24
CA PRO A 146 -28.63 -15.37 -19.94
C PRO A 146 -27.88 -16.66 -20.33
N HIS A 147 -26.58 -16.60 -20.59
CA HIS A 147 -25.76 -17.74 -21.01
C HIS A 147 -25.43 -18.74 -19.88
N VAL A 148 -25.47 -18.31 -18.62
CA VAL A 148 -25.32 -19.20 -17.45
C VAL A 148 -26.68 -19.80 -17.03
N LEU A 149 -27.77 -19.08 -17.33
CA LEU A 149 -29.14 -19.46 -16.99
C LEU A 149 -29.85 -20.25 -18.08
N THR A 150 -29.32 -20.32 -19.31
CA THR A 150 -29.88 -21.14 -20.39
C THR A 150 -29.60 -22.62 -20.14
N PRO A 151 -30.64 -23.45 -19.93
CA PRO A 151 -30.48 -24.88 -19.75
C PRO A 151 -30.39 -25.52 -21.14
N ALA A 152 -29.26 -25.39 -21.83
CA ALA A 152 -29.04 -26.19 -23.01
C ALA A 152 -27.56 -26.38 -23.32
N THR A 153 -27.21 -27.67 -23.38
CA THR A 153 -26.11 -28.28 -24.13
C THR A 153 -24.69 -28.17 -23.55
N THR A 154 -24.21 -29.35 -23.12
CA THR A 154 -22.81 -29.79 -22.96
C THR A 154 -22.03 -29.43 -21.69
N ALA A 155 -22.39 -30.05 -20.57
CA ALA A 155 -21.45 -30.72 -19.65
C ALA A 155 -22.27 -31.50 -18.61
N GLY A 156 -21.87 -32.72 -18.27
CA GLY A 156 -22.59 -33.53 -17.27
C GLY A 156 -22.78 -32.75 -15.97
N THR A 157 -23.99 -32.83 -15.39
CA THR A 157 -24.30 -32.27 -14.08
C THR A 157 -23.26 -32.74 -13.06
N MET A 158 -22.34 -31.84 -12.68
CA MET A 158 -21.39 -32.14 -11.60
C MET A 158 -22.18 -32.40 -10.32
N ASN A 159 -21.79 -33.43 -9.58
CA ASN A 159 -22.33 -33.61 -8.24
C ASN A 159 -21.97 -32.39 -7.38
N PHE A 160 -22.82 -32.05 -6.39
CA PHE A 160 -22.56 -30.93 -5.48
C PHE A 160 -21.14 -30.93 -4.93
N ARG A 161 -20.63 -32.12 -4.57
CA ARG A 161 -19.26 -32.28 -4.06
C ARG A 161 -18.20 -31.85 -5.07
N ASP A 162 -18.31 -32.32 -6.31
CA ASP A 162 -17.29 -32.07 -7.34
C ASP A 162 -17.33 -30.60 -7.79
N ALA A 163 -18.54 -30.02 -7.86
CA ALA A 163 -18.76 -28.59 -8.11
C ALA A 163 -18.19 -27.72 -6.97
N PHE A 164 -18.41 -28.10 -5.72
CA PHE A 164 -17.89 -27.38 -4.55
C PHE A 164 -16.37 -27.46 -4.50
N HIS A 165 -15.79 -28.64 -4.68
CA HIS A 165 -14.34 -28.83 -4.72
C HIS A 165 -13.69 -28.00 -5.85
N CYS A 166 -14.34 -27.90 -7.02
CA CYS A 166 -13.89 -27.04 -8.10
C CYS A 166 -13.92 -25.55 -7.72
N ALA A 167 -15.02 -25.07 -7.14
CA ALA A 167 -15.16 -23.68 -6.70
C ALA A 167 -14.16 -23.31 -5.58
N LEU A 168 -13.97 -24.20 -4.60
CA LEU A 168 -12.99 -24.02 -3.53
C LEU A 168 -11.56 -24.05 -4.09
N GLY A 169 -11.26 -24.98 -5.01
CA GLY A 169 -9.97 -25.06 -5.69
C GLY A 169 -9.59 -23.75 -6.39
N GLN A 170 -10.52 -23.12 -7.09
CA GLN A 170 -10.29 -21.80 -7.71
C GLN A 170 -9.96 -20.71 -6.67
N CYS A 171 -10.64 -20.71 -5.53
CA CYS A 171 -10.36 -19.76 -4.45
C CYS A 171 -8.98 -20.01 -3.81
N VAL A 172 -8.61 -21.28 -3.61
CA VAL A 172 -7.29 -21.68 -3.09
C VAL A 172 -6.18 -21.23 -4.04
N ASP A 173 -6.35 -21.48 -5.33
CA ASP A 173 -5.37 -21.08 -6.36
C ASP A 173 -5.20 -19.55 -6.41
N HIS A 174 -6.31 -18.81 -6.32
CA HIS A 174 -6.28 -17.34 -6.25
C HIS A 174 -5.57 -16.86 -4.96
N HIS A 175 -5.85 -17.46 -3.81
CA HIS A 175 -5.16 -17.16 -2.56
C HIS A 175 -3.64 -17.41 -2.67
N ILE A 176 -3.24 -18.54 -3.24
CA ILE A 176 -1.82 -18.87 -3.47
C ILE A 176 -1.18 -17.85 -4.43
N PHE A 177 -1.88 -17.43 -5.47
CA PHE A 177 -1.41 -16.39 -6.39
C PHE A 177 -1.15 -15.07 -5.66
N ILE A 178 -2.08 -14.61 -4.82
CA ILE A 178 -1.92 -13.37 -4.03
C ILE A 178 -0.72 -13.48 -3.09
N LEU A 179 -0.60 -14.59 -2.35
CA LEU A 179 0.56 -14.82 -1.46
C LEU A 179 1.89 -14.83 -2.22
N ASN A 180 1.92 -15.41 -3.42
CA ASN A 180 3.11 -15.40 -4.26
C ASN A 180 3.47 -13.98 -4.75
N ALA A 181 2.48 -13.18 -5.12
CA ALA A 181 2.69 -11.79 -5.50
C ALA A 181 3.20 -10.94 -4.33
N LEU A 182 2.64 -11.15 -3.13
CA LEU A 182 3.09 -10.51 -1.90
C LEU A 182 4.54 -10.87 -1.55
N ARG A 183 4.93 -12.15 -1.62
CA ARG A 183 6.32 -12.58 -1.41
C ARG A 183 7.30 -11.95 -2.40
N LYS A 184 6.90 -11.81 -3.68
CA LYS A 184 7.72 -11.14 -4.71
C LYS A 184 7.88 -9.65 -4.39
N THR A 185 6.80 -9.00 -3.96
CA THR A 185 6.79 -7.59 -3.54
C THR A 185 7.70 -7.37 -2.35
N GLU A 186 7.57 -8.18 -1.31
CA GLU A 186 8.43 -8.13 -0.14
C GLU A 186 9.90 -8.31 -0.55
N LYS A 187 10.23 -9.31 -1.37
CA LYS A 187 11.60 -9.53 -1.81
C LYS A 187 12.21 -8.33 -2.56
N LEU A 188 11.40 -7.64 -3.36
CA LEU A 188 11.84 -6.48 -4.14
C LEU A 188 12.11 -5.26 -3.23
N PHE A 189 11.21 -5.00 -2.28
CA PHE A 189 11.22 -3.75 -1.53
C PHE A 189 11.75 -3.85 -0.10
N SER A 190 11.94 -5.05 0.45
CA SER A 190 12.33 -5.22 1.86
C SER A 190 13.59 -4.43 2.21
N MET A 191 14.64 -4.49 1.37
CA MET A 191 15.85 -3.70 1.59
C MET A 191 15.64 -2.20 1.32
N VAL A 192 14.81 -1.83 0.35
CA VAL A 192 14.50 -0.43 0.05
C VAL A 192 13.85 0.26 1.26
N TRP A 193 12.88 -0.39 1.91
CA TRP A 193 12.23 0.18 3.09
C TRP A 193 13.14 0.25 4.31
N PHE A 194 14.08 -0.69 4.44
CA PHE A 194 15.09 -0.64 5.49
C PHE A 194 15.94 0.63 5.36
N PHE A 195 16.50 0.88 4.18
CA PHE A 195 17.25 2.11 3.92
C PHE A 195 16.38 3.36 4.05
N LYS A 196 15.12 3.30 3.60
CA LYS A 196 14.19 4.42 3.75
C LYS A 196 13.92 4.76 5.21
N THR A 197 13.79 3.75 6.06
CA THR A 197 13.58 3.96 7.51
C THR A 197 14.79 4.62 8.16
N LEU A 198 16.01 4.17 7.79
CA LEU A 198 17.24 4.83 8.24
C LEU A 198 17.33 6.28 7.75
N GLU A 199 17.07 6.51 6.47
CA GLU A 199 17.04 7.86 5.85
C GLU A 199 16.11 8.80 6.63
N VAL A 200 14.87 8.38 6.90
CA VAL A 200 13.87 9.18 7.63
C VAL A 200 14.35 9.50 9.04
N THR A 201 14.88 8.51 9.78
CA THR A 201 15.39 8.74 11.16
C THR A 201 16.55 9.73 11.15
N PHE A 202 17.52 9.56 10.25
CA PHE A 202 18.64 10.49 10.12
C PHE A 202 18.18 11.89 9.73
N ALA A 203 17.27 12.01 8.75
CA ALA A 203 16.74 13.29 8.30
C ALA A 203 16.05 14.07 9.43
N ILE A 204 15.22 13.41 10.24
CA ILE A 204 14.56 14.07 11.38
C ILE A 204 15.60 14.55 12.40
N CYS A 205 16.60 13.71 12.72
CA CYS A 205 17.64 14.06 13.69
C CYS A 205 18.50 15.25 13.22
N THR A 206 18.94 15.25 11.95
CA THR A 206 19.79 16.30 11.40
C THR A 206 19.03 17.61 11.24
N ILE A 207 17.79 17.58 10.73
CA ILE A 207 16.96 18.79 10.56
C ILE A 207 16.65 19.41 11.92
N ALA A 208 16.29 18.59 12.92
CA ALA A 208 15.98 19.11 14.25
C ALA A 208 17.20 19.76 14.92
N PHE A 209 18.39 19.17 14.79
CA PHE A 209 19.64 19.76 15.26
C PHE A 209 19.98 21.07 14.53
N ASP A 210 19.85 21.05 13.20
CA ASP A 210 20.16 22.16 12.32
C ASP A 210 19.24 23.38 12.55
N VAL A 211 17.97 23.16 12.89
CA VAL A 211 17.02 24.19 13.32
C VAL A 211 17.45 24.83 14.64
N VAL A 212 17.80 24.04 15.66
CA VAL A 212 18.19 24.57 16.98
C VAL A 212 19.47 25.40 16.90
N LYS A 213 20.50 24.89 16.23
CA LYS A 213 21.83 25.51 16.24
C LYS A 213 21.90 26.78 15.38
N SER A 214 21.08 26.89 14.35
CA SER A 214 21.22 27.93 13.33
C SER A 214 20.01 28.87 13.27
N THR A 215 19.23 28.99 14.36
CA THR A 215 18.00 29.81 14.38
C THR A 215 18.29 31.29 14.10
N ASP A 216 19.45 31.83 14.52
CA ASP A 216 19.78 33.25 14.34
C ASP A 216 20.38 33.58 12.94
N ASP A 217 20.95 32.59 12.24
CA ASP A 217 21.68 32.81 10.97
C ASP A 217 20.84 32.47 9.72
N LYS A 218 19.67 31.81 9.87
CA LYS A 218 18.89 31.31 8.75
C LYS A 218 17.80 32.27 8.29
N SER A 219 17.71 32.45 6.98
CA SER A 219 16.57 33.15 6.38
C SER A 219 15.29 32.34 6.56
N PHE A 220 14.15 33.02 6.63
CA PHE A 220 12.83 32.39 6.70
C PHE A 220 12.61 31.34 5.61
N LEU A 221 13.14 31.58 4.40
CA LEU A 221 13.06 30.66 3.27
C LEU A 221 13.79 29.34 3.53
N GLN A 222 14.95 29.35 4.20
CA GLN A 222 15.69 28.13 4.51
C GLN A 222 14.93 27.27 5.50
N VAL A 223 14.41 27.86 6.57
CA VAL A 223 13.60 27.15 7.59
C VAL A 223 12.36 26.55 6.94
N LEU A 224 11.69 27.29 6.05
CA LEU A 224 10.54 26.79 5.30
C LEU A 224 10.90 25.61 4.39
N SER A 225 12.05 25.66 3.70
CA SER A 225 12.52 24.58 2.82
C SER A 225 12.85 23.29 3.57
N LEU A 226 13.46 23.41 4.75
CA LEU A 226 13.79 22.29 5.63
C LEU A 226 12.51 21.67 6.22
N GLY A 227 11.58 22.51 6.66
CA GLY A 227 10.27 22.08 7.17
C GLY A 227 9.45 21.34 6.11
N GLN A 228 9.40 21.86 4.88
CA GLN A 228 8.71 21.21 3.77
C GLN A 228 9.34 19.85 3.43
N TYR A 229 10.67 19.77 3.39
CA TYR A 229 11.37 18.50 3.15
C TYR A 229 11.05 17.47 4.24
N MET A 230 11.05 17.85 5.52
CA MET A 230 10.67 16.98 6.63
C MET A 230 9.23 16.46 6.49
N ILE A 231 8.27 17.35 6.20
CA ILE A 231 6.87 16.96 6.02
C ILE A 231 6.74 15.96 4.86
N LEU A 232 7.45 16.19 3.75
CA LEU A 232 7.41 15.30 2.59
C LEU A 232 7.94 13.90 2.91
N VAL A 233 9.09 13.81 3.58
CA VAL A 233 9.71 12.53 3.97
C VAL A 233 8.85 11.76 4.97
N LEU A 234 8.24 12.46 5.94
CA LEU A 234 7.30 11.87 6.89
C LEU A 234 6.04 11.34 6.20
N TRP A 235 5.47 12.13 5.28
CA TRP A 235 4.30 11.72 4.52
C TRP A 235 4.59 10.49 3.66
N GLU A 236 5.74 10.43 3.00
CA GLU A 236 6.16 9.26 2.22
C GLU A 236 6.28 8.01 3.10
N MET A 237 6.93 8.13 4.26
CA MET A 237 7.05 6.99 5.20
C MET A 237 5.68 6.54 5.74
N PHE A 238 4.78 7.48 6.01
CA PHE A 238 3.40 7.19 6.40
C PHE A 238 2.66 6.39 5.32
N MET A 239 2.76 6.81 4.05
CA MET A 239 2.12 6.10 2.91
C MET A 239 2.66 4.67 2.75
N ILE A 240 3.96 4.46 2.95
CA ILE A 240 4.57 3.13 2.92
C ILE A 240 4.05 2.25 4.06
N CYS A 241 4.01 2.77 5.29
CA CYS A 241 3.51 2.03 6.44
C CYS A 241 2.01 1.72 6.33
N TYR A 242 1.23 2.66 5.80
CA TYR A 242 -0.19 2.49 5.56
C TYR A 242 -0.44 1.40 4.51
N GLY A 243 0.31 1.37 3.40
CA GLY A 243 0.22 0.29 2.42
C GLY A 243 0.52 -1.10 3.01
N GLY A 244 1.49 -1.17 3.93
CA GLY A 244 1.79 -2.39 4.69
C GLY A 244 0.65 -2.82 5.63
N GLU A 245 0.08 -1.87 6.36
CA GLU A 245 -1.03 -2.09 7.29
C GLU A 245 -2.28 -2.60 6.57
N ILE A 246 -2.66 -1.98 5.44
CA ILE A 246 -3.85 -2.38 4.68
C ILE A 246 -3.71 -3.82 4.17
N VAL A 247 -2.54 -4.18 3.64
CA VAL A 247 -2.26 -5.56 3.19
C VAL A 247 -2.36 -6.54 4.35
N TYR A 248 -1.81 -6.17 5.51
CA TYR A 248 -1.88 -6.99 6.71
C TYR A 248 -3.33 -7.22 7.15
N ILE A 249 -4.12 -6.16 7.28
CA ILE A 249 -5.54 -6.23 7.65
C ILE A 249 -6.31 -7.09 6.64
N ASN A 250 -6.15 -6.86 5.33
CA ASN A 250 -6.88 -7.64 4.32
C ASN A 250 -6.51 -9.12 4.33
N SER A 251 -5.24 -9.47 4.58
CA SER A 251 -4.82 -10.86 4.72
C SER A 251 -5.46 -11.56 5.93
N GLN A 252 -5.76 -10.82 7.01
CA GLN A 252 -6.44 -11.32 8.20
C GLN A 252 -7.95 -11.46 8.04
N ARG A 253 -8.53 -11.07 6.90
CA ARG A 253 -9.99 -11.13 6.70
C ARG A 253 -10.44 -12.34 5.90
N CYS A 254 -9.51 -13.02 5.23
CA CYS A 254 -9.81 -14.18 4.40
C CYS A 254 -10.42 -15.34 5.20
N ASP A 255 -10.00 -15.53 6.44
CA ASP A 255 -10.55 -16.54 7.34
C ASP A 255 -11.97 -16.15 7.81
N LEU A 256 -12.18 -14.88 8.17
CA LEU A 256 -13.49 -14.35 8.58
C LEU A 256 -14.53 -14.44 7.44
N ALA A 257 -14.13 -14.14 6.19
CA ALA A 257 -15.00 -14.26 5.03
C ALA A 257 -15.48 -15.70 4.82
N LEU A 258 -14.59 -16.68 4.96
CA LEU A 258 -14.94 -18.09 4.83
C LEU A 258 -15.83 -18.58 5.99
N LEU A 259 -15.57 -18.11 7.21
CA LEU A 259 -16.40 -18.43 8.39
C LEU A 259 -17.85 -17.92 8.27
N ARG A 260 -18.10 -16.92 7.43
CA ARG A 260 -19.45 -16.41 7.12
C ARG A 260 -20.18 -17.19 6.04
N SER A 261 -19.45 -17.91 5.19
CA SER A 261 -20.12 -18.85 4.28
C SER A 261 -20.90 -19.88 5.11
N PRO A 262 -21.98 -20.52 4.60
CA PRO A 262 -22.73 -21.53 5.35
C PRO A 262 -21.98 -22.87 5.48
N TRP A 263 -20.70 -22.84 5.84
CA TRP A 263 -19.78 -23.97 5.92
C TRP A 263 -20.27 -25.07 6.87
N TYR A 264 -21.02 -24.70 7.92
CA TYR A 264 -21.59 -25.63 8.89
C TYR A 264 -22.70 -26.50 8.28
N LEU A 265 -23.29 -26.14 7.14
CA LEU A 265 -24.30 -26.97 6.46
C LEU A 265 -23.67 -28.07 5.59
N HIS A 266 -22.35 -28.07 5.42
CA HIS A 266 -21.68 -28.96 4.47
C HIS A 266 -21.36 -30.34 5.08
N SER A 267 -21.18 -31.33 4.22
CA SER A 267 -20.76 -32.70 4.58
C SER A 267 -19.40 -32.72 5.27
N ARG A 268 -19.11 -33.82 5.99
CA ARG A 268 -17.91 -33.97 6.84
C ARG A 268 -16.59 -33.84 6.06
N GLU A 269 -16.56 -34.28 4.80
CA GLU A 269 -15.39 -34.18 3.91
C GLU A 269 -15.13 -32.73 3.49
N MET A 270 -16.15 -32.00 3.06
CA MET A 270 -16.03 -30.59 2.67
C MET A 270 -15.65 -29.68 3.85
N ARG A 271 -16.14 -29.99 5.06
CA ARG A 271 -15.71 -29.29 6.27
C ARG A 271 -14.21 -29.46 6.53
N ALA A 272 -13.62 -30.61 6.22
CA ALA A 272 -12.19 -30.83 6.39
C ALA A 272 -11.39 -29.95 5.42
N GLU A 273 -11.79 -29.87 4.15
CA GLU A 273 -11.15 -29.01 3.14
C GLU A 273 -11.20 -27.52 3.51
N ILE A 274 -12.36 -27.05 3.97
CA ILE A 274 -12.55 -25.68 4.48
C ILE A 274 -11.64 -25.42 5.69
N LEU A 275 -11.55 -26.37 6.63
CA LEU A 275 -10.68 -26.26 7.81
C LEU A 275 -9.20 -26.19 7.43
N PHE A 276 -8.76 -26.97 6.44
CA PHE A 276 -7.39 -26.88 5.93
C PHE A 276 -7.10 -25.50 5.35
N PHE A 277 -8.00 -24.95 4.52
CA PHE A 277 -7.85 -23.59 4.03
C PHE A 277 -7.83 -22.57 5.17
N LEU A 278 -8.74 -22.69 6.15
CA LEU A 278 -8.82 -21.78 7.29
C LEU A 278 -7.53 -21.76 8.11
N LEU A 279 -6.96 -22.93 8.39
CA LEU A 279 -5.69 -23.07 9.11
C LEU A 279 -4.54 -22.33 8.39
N HIS A 280 -4.55 -22.35 7.05
CA HIS A 280 -3.58 -21.64 6.23
C HIS A 280 -3.88 -20.13 6.12
N ALA A 281 -5.14 -19.75 5.97
CA ALA A 281 -5.60 -18.37 5.85
C ALA A 281 -5.41 -17.57 7.15
N GLN A 282 -5.44 -18.23 8.31
CA GLN A 282 -5.16 -17.62 9.62
C GLN A 282 -3.72 -17.08 9.74
N ARG A 283 -2.80 -17.51 8.88
CA ARG A 283 -1.44 -16.97 8.85
C ARG A 283 -1.41 -15.67 8.04
N ALA A 284 -1.72 -14.56 8.71
CA ALA A 284 -1.64 -13.22 8.16
C ALA A 284 -0.28 -12.94 7.49
N PHE A 285 -0.31 -12.23 6.36
CA PHE A 285 0.89 -11.82 5.65
C PHE A 285 1.26 -10.39 6.04
N ALA A 286 2.42 -10.21 6.67
CA ALA A 286 2.95 -8.90 7.03
C ALA A 286 4.16 -8.57 6.13
N LEU A 287 4.11 -7.45 5.41
CA LEU A 287 5.26 -6.94 4.66
C LEU A 287 6.34 -6.47 5.64
N THR A 288 7.60 -6.85 5.42
CA THR A 288 8.69 -6.51 6.35
C THR A 288 9.79 -5.63 5.74
N GLY A 289 10.29 -4.68 6.53
CA GLY A 289 11.49 -3.90 6.23
C GLY A 289 12.75 -4.66 6.64
N GLY A 290 13.59 -5.01 5.67
CA GLY A 290 14.83 -5.77 5.84
C GLY A 290 14.67 -7.13 6.56
N LYS A 291 13.46 -7.68 6.65
CA LYS A 291 13.07 -8.80 7.54
C LYS A 291 13.26 -8.56 9.04
N PHE A 292 13.56 -7.33 9.45
CA PHE A 292 13.76 -6.99 10.86
C PHE A 292 12.44 -6.62 11.56
N TYR A 293 11.54 -5.95 10.84
CA TYR A 293 10.28 -5.46 11.40
C TYR A 293 9.15 -5.47 10.38
N PRO A 294 7.90 -5.70 10.81
CA PRO A 294 6.73 -5.53 9.94
C PRO A 294 6.46 -4.06 9.68
N LEU A 295 6.08 -3.72 8.45
CA LEU A 295 5.60 -2.39 8.06
C LEU A 295 4.17 -2.20 8.57
N LYS A 296 4.08 -1.52 9.71
CA LYS A 296 2.82 -1.16 10.37
C LYS A 296 2.84 0.30 10.77
N LEU A 297 1.66 0.89 11.00
CA LEU A 297 1.57 2.26 11.50
C LEU A 297 2.27 2.45 12.86
N GLU A 298 2.32 1.40 13.68
CA GLU A 298 3.09 1.35 14.93
C GLU A 298 4.58 1.65 14.72
N LYS A 299 5.16 1.25 13.59
CA LYS A 299 6.57 1.55 13.27
C LYS A 299 6.79 3.00 12.91
N PHE A 300 5.86 3.62 12.18
CA PHE A 300 5.91 5.05 11.91
C PHE A 300 5.89 5.86 13.21
N GLN A 301 5.00 5.51 14.15
CA GLN A 301 4.98 6.12 15.48
C GLN A 301 6.31 5.91 16.24
N ALA A 302 6.86 4.70 16.21
CA ALA A 302 8.14 4.39 16.84
C ALA A 302 9.30 5.20 16.24
N ILE A 303 9.32 5.44 14.93
CA ILE A 303 10.33 6.28 14.27
C ILE A 303 10.24 7.73 14.76
N LEU A 304 9.03 8.28 14.88
CA LEU A 304 8.82 9.63 15.39
C LEU A 304 9.28 9.77 16.86
N THR A 305 8.91 8.83 17.73
CA THR A 305 9.27 8.90 19.16
C THR A 305 10.77 8.69 19.40
N THR A 306 11.40 7.78 18.66
CA THR A 306 12.85 7.56 18.74
C THR A 306 13.62 8.76 18.23
N SER A 307 13.20 9.36 17.11
CA SER A 307 13.84 10.57 16.57
C SER A 307 13.71 11.76 17.53
N PHE A 308 12.55 11.94 18.18
CA PHE A 308 12.36 12.97 19.21
C PHE A 308 13.24 12.73 20.44
N SER A 309 13.45 11.47 20.83
CA SER A 309 14.33 11.10 21.95
C SER A 309 15.81 11.36 21.61
N PHE A 310 16.24 11.06 20.39
CA PHE A 310 17.59 11.42 19.93
C PHE A 310 17.79 12.94 19.86
N TYR A 311 16.77 13.66 19.39
CA TYR A 311 16.77 15.12 19.40
C TYR A 311 16.96 15.70 20.81
N THR A 312 16.17 15.27 21.80
CA THR A 312 16.31 15.78 23.17
C THR A 312 17.66 15.41 23.80
N LEU A 313 18.20 14.23 23.48
CA LEU A 313 19.53 13.83 23.91
C LEU A 313 20.62 14.73 23.31
N LEU A 314 20.57 15.01 22.00
CA LEU A 314 21.52 15.91 21.33
C LEU A 314 21.45 17.32 21.92
N GLN A 315 20.24 17.84 22.17
CA GLN A 315 20.05 19.14 22.81
C GLN A 315 20.65 19.20 24.22
N ASN A 316 20.44 18.16 25.04
CA ASN A 316 21.02 18.07 26.38
C ASN A 316 22.56 17.97 26.36
N MET A 317 23.14 17.31 25.35
CA MET A 317 24.59 17.23 25.19
C MET A 317 25.19 18.56 24.75
N ASP A 318 24.52 19.29 23.86
CA ASP A 318 24.94 20.61 23.40
C ASP A 318 24.89 21.65 24.52
N GLN A 319 23.84 21.64 25.35
CA GLN A 319 23.72 22.52 26.53
C GLN A 319 24.78 22.28 27.63
N ARG A 320 25.46 21.12 27.62
CA ARG A 320 26.49 20.77 28.62
C ARG A 320 27.91 21.15 28.19
N ASN A 321 28.13 21.47 26.92
CA ASN A 321 29.41 21.93 26.38
C ASN A 321 29.45 23.46 26.29
#